data_AF-A0A0B7B4E7-F1
#
_entry.id   AF-A0A0B7B4E7-F1
#
_cell.length_a   1.000
_cell.length_b   1.000
_cell.length_c   1.000
_cell.angle_alpha   90.00
_cell.angle_beta   90.00
_cell.angle_gamma   90.00
#
_symmetry.space_group_name_H-M   'P 1'
#
loop_
_entity.id
_entity.type
_entity.pdbx_description
1 polymer ?
#
loop_
_entity_poly.entity_id
_entity_poly.type
_entity_poly.pdbx_seq_one_letter_code
_entity_poly.pdbx_strand_id
1 'polypeptide(L)' 'DLAPSDFHLFGPLKNSLRGTQFDNDEDVIRPVKKWLCEQDKTWYRLGIHGLVPRWR' A
#
# COMPACT_ATOMS: atom_id res chain seq x y z
N ASP A 1 3.31 -10.58 -12.25
CA ASP A 1 2.97 -10.00 -10.93
C ASP A 1 1.46 -10.03 -10.77
N LEU A 2 0.95 -10.78 -9.79
CA LEU A 2 -0.49 -11.07 -9.62
C LEU A 2 -1.04 -10.64 -8.26
N ALA A 3 -0.20 -10.21 -7.33
CA ALA A 3 -0.67 -9.83 -6.00
C ALA A 3 -0.98 -8.33 -5.99
N PRO A 4 -2.25 -7.90 -5.76
CA PRO A 4 -2.59 -6.49 -5.66
C PRO A 4 -1.84 -5.78 -4.52
N SER A 5 -1.44 -6.53 -3.49
CA SER A 5 -0.53 -6.02 -2.47
C SER A 5 0.78 -5.53 -3.06
N ASP A 6 1.37 -6.28 -3.99
CA ASP A 6 2.69 -6.00 -4.54
C ASP A 6 2.63 -4.92 -5.62
N PHE A 7 1.73 -5.04 -6.60
CA PHE A 7 1.66 -4.11 -7.72
C PHE A 7 0.90 -2.80 -7.44
N HIS A 8 0.11 -2.73 -6.36
CA HIS A 8 -0.75 -1.57 -6.07
C HIS A 8 -0.53 -0.99 -4.68
N LEU A 9 -0.34 -1.81 -3.64
CA LEU A 9 -0.31 -1.33 -2.26
C LEU A 9 1.08 -1.00 -1.74
N PHE A 10 2.03 -1.92 -1.83
CA PHE A 10 3.34 -1.79 -1.20
C PHE A 10 4.23 -0.76 -1.88
N GLY A 11 4.09 -0.54 -3.20
CA GLY A 11 4.84 0.51 -3.91
C GLY A 11 4.54 1.90 -3.33
N PRO A 12 3.28 2.36 -3.38
CA PRO A 12 2.88 3.63 -2.78
C PRO A 12 3.15 3.75 -1.28
N LEU A 13 2.90 2.68 -0.51
CA LEU A 13 3.19 2.66 0.93
C LEU A 13 4.69 2.84 1.22
N LYS A 14 5.56 2.12 0.51
CA LYS A 14 7.02 2.29 0.67
C LYS A 14 7.48 3.69 0.26
N ASN A 15 6.82 4.29 -0.73
CA ASN A 15 7.11 5.66 -1.14
C ASN A 15 6.68 6.70 -0.09
N SER A 16 5.54 6.50 0.59
CA SER A 16 5.10 7.43 1.65
C SER A 16 5.97 7.37 2.90
N LEU A 17 6.61 6.22 3.15
CA LEU A 17 7.55 6.01 4.26
C LEU A 17 9.01 6.25 3.87
N ARG A 18 9.28 6.60 2.61
CA ARG A 18 10.65 6.72 2.10
C ARG A 18 11.41 7.83 2.84
N GLY A 19 12.60 7.50 3.33
CA GLY A 19 13.48 8.45 4.03
C GLY A 19 13.15 8.62 5.52
N THR A 20 12.12 7.95 6.03
CA THR A 20 11.81 7.91 7.45
C THR A 20 12.56 6.75 8.10
N GLN A 21 13.31 7.03 9.16
CA GLN A 21 13.91 6.02 10.02
C GLN A 21 12.98 5.80 11.22
N PHE A 22 12.71 4.55 11.54
CA PHE A 22 11.91 4.15 12.70
C PHE A 22 12.82 3.41 13.68
N ASP A 23 12.65 3.67 14.97
CA ASP A 23 13.50 3.09 16.02
C ASP A 23 12.97 1.73 16.51
N ASN A 24 11.68 1.46 16.29
CA ASN A 24 11.02 0.20 16.66
C ASN A 24 9.77 -0.07 15.79
N ASP A 25 9.17 -1.24 15.98
CA ASP A 25 8.00 -1.68 15.23
C ASP A 25 6.74 -0.85 15.50
N GLU A 26 6.55 -0.33 16.71
CA GLU A 26 5.39 0.51 17.04
C GLU A 26 5.43 1.84 16.28
N ASP A 27 6.64 2.39 16.10
CA ASP A 27 6.88 3.62 15.37
C ASP A 27 6.58 3.50 13.88
N VAL A 28 6.65 2.29 13.30
CA VAL A 28 6.23 2.03 11.91
C VAL A 28 4.75 1.65 11.82
N ILE A 29 4.18 0.96 12.83
CA ILE A 29 2.77 0.53 12.83
C ILE A 29 1.83 1.74 12.73
N ARG A 30 2.10 2.81 13.50
CA ARG A 30 1.25 4.00 13.53
C ARG A 30 1.14 4.71 12.17
N PRO A 31 2.24 5.11 11.49
CA PRO A 31 2.17 5.76 10.19
C PRO A 31 1.64 4.84 9.10
N VAL A 32 1.95 3.53 9.13
CA VAL A 32 1.36 2.56 8.19
C VAL A 32 -0.16 2.50 8.33
N LYS A 33 -0.68 2.36 9.56
CA LYS A 33 -2.12 2.34 9.82
C LYS A 33 -2.78 3.65 9.37
N LYS A 34 -2.16 4.79 9.68
CA LYS A 34 -2.65 6.10 9.26
C LYS A 34 -2.75 6.19 7.73
N TRP A 35 -1.66 5.84 7.03
CA TRP A 35 -1.62 5.88 5.56
C TRP A 35 -2.68 4.97 4.91
N LEU A 36 -2.90 3.77 5.46
CA LEU A 36 -3.95 2.86 4.98
C LEU A 36 -5.35 3.47 5.15
N CYS A 37 -5.62 4.15 6.27
CA CYS A 37 -6.89 4.84 6.52
C CYS A 37 -7.10 6.08 5.64
N GLU A 38 -6.04 6.70 5.15
CA GLU A 38 -6.11 7.86 4.24
C GLU A 38 -6.49 7.49 2.80
N GLN A 39 -6.36 6.21 2.42
CA GLN A 39 -6.70 5.77 1.07
C GLN A 39 -8.23 5.69 0.89
N ASP A 40 -8.71 6.23 -0.22
CA ASP A 40 -10.13 6.16 -0.57
C ASP A 40 -10.58 4.74 -0.95
N LYS A 41 -11.86 4.42 -0.77
CA LYS A 41 -12.44 3.12 -1.17
C LYS A 41 -12.24 2.82 -2.65
N THR A 42 -12.30 3.83 -3.51
CA THR A 42 -12.07 3.70 -4.95
C THR A 42 -10.63 3.31 -5.27
N TRP A 43 -9.66 3.77 -4.47
CA TRP A 43 -8.25 3.40 -4.62
C TRP A 43 -8.04 1.90 -4.41
N TYR A 44 -8.63 1.33 -3.36
CA TYR A 44 -8.59 -0.13 -3.13
C TYR A 44 -9.27 -0.89 -4.26
N ARG A 45 -10.43 -0.40 -4.71
CA ARG A 45 -11.19 -1.00 -5.81
C ARG A 45 -10.38 -1.04 -7.10
N LEU A 46 -9.62 0.02 -7.41
CA LEU A 46 -8.73 0.07 -8.57
C LEU A 46 -7.63 -1.01 -8.51
N GLY A 47 -7.02 -1.22 -7.34
CA GLY A 47 -6.01 -2.25 -7.14
C GLY A 47 -6.56 -3.66 -7.42
N ILE A 48 -7.75 -3.97 -6.92
CA ILE A 48 -8.42 -5.26 -7.17
C ILE A 48 -8.81 -5.42 -8.64
N HIS A 49 -9.40 -4.41 -9.28
CA HIS A 49 -9.73 -4.50 -10.72
C HIS A 49 -8.49 -4.58 -11.61
N GLY A 50 -7.36 -4.04 -11.16
CA GLY A 50 -6.07 -4.18 -11.81
C GLY A 50 -5.60 -5.64 -11.95
N LEU A 51 -6.21 -6.59 -11.22
CA LEU A 51 -5.93 -8.02 -11.36
C LEU A 51 -6.45 -8.61 -12.68
N VAL A 52 -7.62 -8.16 -13.14
CA VAL A 52 -8.29 -8.70 -14.34
C VAL A 52 -7.40 -8.64 -15.59
N PRO A 53 -6.75 -7.52 -15.95
CA PRO A 53 -5.84 -7.48 -17.09
C PRO A 53 -4.50 -8.19 -16.84
N ARG A 54 -4.09 -8.42 -15.58
CA ARG A 54 -2.81 -9.06 -15.24
C ARG A 54 -2.86 -10.58 -15.25
N TRP A 55 -4.06 -11.15 -15.20
CA TRP A 55 -4.28 -12.60 -15.21
C TRP A 55 -4.36 -13.21 -16.61
N ARG A 56 -4.55 -12.38 -17.64
CA ARG A 56 -4.52 -12.77 -19.05
C ARG A 56 -3.09 -12.87 -19.56
#